data_AF-A0A098SA89-F1
#
_entry.id   AF-A0A098SA89-F1
#
_cell.length_a   1.000
_cell.length_b   1.000
_cell.length_c   1.000
_cell.angle_alpha   90.00
_cell.angle_beta   90.00
_cell.angle_gamma   90.00
#
_symmetry.space_group_name_H-M   'P 1'
#
loop_
_entity.id
_entity.type
_entity.pdbx_description
1 polymer ?
#
loop_
_entity_poly.entity_id
_entity_poly.type
_entity_poly.pdbx_seq_one_letter_code
_entity_poly.pdbx_strand_id
1 'polypeptide(L)'
;MNKDEIIAQQAEQIAKLESLLEAALARIAELEAQLKANSRTSSRPPSSDGLKKAPAFPRKKGGKKGGQSGHKGKTLEMVAPSAADRHIVHPVAEQTCSCGQSLESTVPSISLERRQVFDLPPKLLQIEEHRLEVKHCPCCGEQHTGSFP
;
A
#
# COMPACT_ATOMS: atom_id res chain seq x y z
N MET A 1 -19.20 78.77 -18.86
CA MET A 1 -19.70 77.73 -17.92
C MET A 1 -20.03 78.42 -16.62
N ASN A 2 -21.26 78.24 -16.14
CA ASN A 2 -21.66 78.78 -14.85
C ASN A 2 -20.98 77.99 -13.72
N LYS A 3 -20.78 78.63 -12.57
CA LYS A 3 -20.12 78.02 -11.41
C LYS A 3 -20.81 76.71 -10.98
N ASP A 4 -22.13 76.67 -11.10
CA ASP A 4 -22.94 75.49 -10.77
C ASP A 4 -22.75 74.32 -11.76
N GLU A 5 -22.52 74.61 -13.05
CA GLU A 5 -22.22 73.57 -14.05
C GLU A 5 -20.85 72.91 -13.80
N ILE A 6 -19.87 73.71 -13.36
CA ILE A 6 -18.53 73.22 -13.02
C ILE A 6 -18.61 72.34 -11.76
N ILE A 7 -19.37 72.74 -10.75
CA ILE A 7 -19.57 71.95 -9.52
C ILE A 7 -20.26 70.62 -9.85
N ALA A 8 -21.27 70.63 -10.72
CA ALA A 8 -21.96 69.41 -11.15
C ALA A 8 -21.04 68.46 -11.92
N GLN A 9 -20.24 68.96 -12.86
CA GLN A 9 -19.25 68.15 -13.59
C GLN A 9 -18.17 67.55 -12.67
N GLN A 10 -17.70 68.34 -11.69
CA GLN A 10 -16.74 67.85 -10.70
C GLN A 10 -17.33 66.75 -9.82
N ALA A 11 -18.58 66.90 -9.37
CA ALA A 11 -19.26 65.87 -8.58
C ALA A 11 -19.43 64.56 -9.37
N GLU A 12 -19.79 64.64 -10.65
CA GLU A 12 -19.90 63.46 -11.53
C GLU A 12 -18.54 62.78 -11.75
N GLN A 13 -17.47 63.56 -11.96
CA GLN A 13 -16.11 63.03 -12.07
C GLN A 13 -15.65 62.37 -10.78
N ILE A 14 -15.93 62.97 -9.61
CA ILE A 14 -15.58 62.40 -8.30
C ILE A 14 -16.30 61.06 -8.10
N ALA A 15 -17.61 61.01 -8.31
CA ALA A 15 -18.38 59.77 -8.17
C ALA A 15 -17.86 58.66 -9.10
N LYS A 16 -17.51 59.02 -10.35
CA LYS A 16 -16.93 58.08 -11.30
C LYS A 16 -15.56 57.58 -10.84
N LEU A 17 -14.69 58.46 -10.35
CA LEU A 17 -13.37 58.08 -9.84
C LEU A 17 -13.46 57.21 -8.59
N GLU A 18 -14.37 57.51 -7.67
CA GLU A 18 -14.63 56.70 -6.48
C GLU A 18 -15.08 55.28 -6.86
N SER A 19 -16.02 55.15 -7.81
CA SER A 19 -16.47 53.84 -8.29
C SER A 19 -15.33 53.02 -8.92
N LEU A 20 -14.44 53.67 -9.68
CA LEU A 20 -13.29 53.00 -10.30
C LEU A 20 -12.24 52.60 -9.26
N LEU A 21 -12.04 53.43 -8.23
CA LEU A 21 -11.14 53.14 -7.13
C LEU A 21 -11.62 51.94 -6.33
N GLU A 22 -12.91 51.87 -5.99
CA GLU A 22 -13.48 50.73 -5.29
C GLU A 22 -13.34 49.44 -6.09
N ALA A 23 -13.66 49.46 -7.39
CA ALA A 23 -13.51 48.32 -8.27
C ALA A 23 -12.03 47.86 -8.37
N ALA A 24 -11.09 48.82 -8.47
CA ALA A 24 -9.67 48.52 -8.51
C ALA A 24 -9.17 47.93 -7.19
N LEU A 25 -9.57 48.48 -6.04
CA LEU A 25 -9.19 47.98 -4.72
C LEU A 25 -9.75 46.57 -4.47
N ALA A 26 -11.00 46.31 -4.85
CA ALA A 26 -11.58 44.98 -4.78
C ALA A 26 -10.79 43.96 -5.61
N ARG A 27 -10.39 44.35 -6.83
CA ARG A 27 -9.59 43.48 -7.71
C ARG A 27 -8.19 43.24 -7.18
N ILE A 28 -7.55 44.26 -6.61
CA ILE A 28 -6.23 44.13 -5.98
C ILE A 28 -6.32 43.17 -4.80
N ALA A 29 -7.30 43.33 -3.91
CA ALA A 29 -7.50 42.46 -2.77
C ALA A 29 -7.71 40.99 -3.17
N GLU A 30 -8.49 40.74 -4.23
CA GLU A 30 -8.70 39.40 -4.77
C GLU A 30 -7.39 38.79 -5.31
N LEU A 31 -6.63 39.54 -6.10
CA LEU A 31 -5.36 39.09 -6.67
C LEU A 31 -4.31 38.82 -5.57
N GLU A 32 -4.23 39.68 -4.55
CA GLU A 32 -3.37 39.48 -3.40
C GLU A 32 -3.74 38.22 -2.61
N ALA A 33 -5.04 37.96 -2.42
CA ALA A 33 -5.51 36.74 -1.79
C ALA A 33 -5.12 35.48 -2.59
N GLN A 34 -5.25 35.53 -3.93
CA GLN A 34 -4.83 34.44 -4.81
C GLN A 34 -3.31 34.18 -4.73
N LEU A 35 -2.50 35.23 -4.66
CA LEU A 35 -1.03 35.12 -4.55
C LEU A 35 -0.58 34.57 -3.17
N LYS A 36 -1.32 34.88 -2.11
CA LYS A 36 -1.01 34.42 -0.74
C LYS A 36 -1.45 32.97 -0.47
N ALA A 37 -2.35 32.42 -1.29
CA ALA A 37 -2.84 31.06 -1.13
C ALA A 37 -1.74 30.03 -1.43
N ASN A 38 -1.48 29.13 -0.47
CA ASN A 38 -0.59 27.98 -0.62
C ASN A 38 -1.28 26.72 -0.07
N SER A 39 -0.64 25.55 -0.14
CA SER A 39 -1.20 24.30 0.38
C SER A 39 -1.48 24.27 1.90
N ARG A 40 -0.95 25.23 2.66
CA ARG A 40 -1.22 25.36 4.11
C ARG A 40 -2.45 26.21 4.39
N THR A 41 -2.72 27.21 3.55
CA THR A 41 -3.81 28.18 3.72
C THR A 41 -4.98 27.94 2.78
N SER A 42 -4.88 26.97 1.88
CA SER A 42 -5.93 26.55 0.96
C SER A 42 -6.02 25.03 0.92
N SER A 43 -7.18 24.48 0.62
CA SER A 43 -7.42 23.02 0.49
C SER A 43 -6.69 22.38 -0.72
N ARG A 44 -5.70 23.06 -1.30
CA ARG A 44 -4.90 22.59 -2.42
C ARG A 44 -3.82 21.63 -1.91
N PRO A 45 -3.52 20.56 -2.66
CA PRO A 45 -2.48 19.62 -2.25
C PRO A 45 -1.08 20.28 -2.28
N PRO A 46 -0.15 19.88 -1.39
CA PRO A 46 1.23 20.41 -1.35
C PRO A 46 2.04 20.30 -2.64
N SER A 47 1.64 19.40 -3.55
CA SER A 47 2.22 19.28 -4.88
C SER A 47 1.96 20.50 -5.76
N SER A 48 0.86 21.23 -5.52
CA SER A 48 0.48 22.43 -6.30
C SER A 48 1.32 23.67 -5.98
N ASP A 49 2.09 23.67 -4.89
CA ASP A 49 2.97 24.79 -4.52
C ASP A 49 4.27 24.85 -5.37
N GLY A 50 4.49 23.87 -6.24
CA GLY A 50 5.62 23.86 -7.18
C GLY A 50 6.99 23.83 -6.50
N LEU A 51 7.96 24.57 -7.04
CA LEU A 51 9.33 24.65 -6.51
C LEU A 51 9.47 25.54 -5.27
N LYS A 52 8.42 26.30 -4.90
CA LYS A 52 8.38 27.13 -3.69
C LYS A 52 8.12 26.31 -2.43
N LYS A 53 7.82 25.02 -2.56
CA LYS A 53 7.65 24.12 -1.42
C LYS A 53 8.96 24.01 -0.63
N ALA A 54 8.87 24.16 0.69
CA ALA A 54 10.00 23.90 1.56
C ALA A 54 10.47 22.44 1.37
N PRO A 55 11.79 22.18 1.39
CA PRO A 55 12.29 20.81 1.35
C PRO A 55 11.70 20.02 2.51
N ALA A 56 11.31 18.76 2.25
CA ALA A 56 10.85 17.88 3.30
C ALA A 56 11.94 17.78 4.38
N PHE A 57 11.57 18.01 5.65
CA PHE A 57 12.51 17.87 6.75
C PHE A 57 13.18 16.50 6.66
N PRO A 58 14.53 16.43 6.76
CA PRO A 58 15.21 15.15 6.79
C PRO A 58 14.64 14.37 7.96
N ARG A 59 13.98 13.24 7.67
CA ARG A 59 13.54 12.31 8.70
C ARG A 59 14.77 11.98 9.53
N LYS A 60 14.67 12.14 10.86
CA LYS A 60 15.70 11.63 11.79
C LYS A 60 16.00 10.20 11.36
N LYS A 61 17.29 9.86 11.19
CA LYS A 61 17.71 8.49 10.86
C LYS A 61 16.93 7.56 11.78
N GLY A 62 16.02 6.78 11.20
CA GLY A 62 15.26 5.79 11.96
C GLY A 62 16.25 4.90 12.70
N GLY A 63 15.91 4.51 13.93
CA GLY A 63 16.71 3.57 14.70
C GLY A 63 16.99 2.29 13.92
N LYS A 64 17.91 1.46 14.44
CA LYS A 64 18.25 0.17 13.83
C LYS A 64 16.97 -0.58 13.47
N LYS A 65 16.79 -0.87 12.18
CA LYS A 65 15.68 -1.69 11.69
C LYS A 65 15.94 -3.13 12.17
N GLY A 66 15.06 -3.66 13.02
CA GLY A 66 15.20 -4.99 13.60
C GLY A 66 14.29 -5.18 14.82
N GLY A 67 14.32 -6.39 15.39
CA GLY A 67 13.63 -6.67 16.65
C GLY A 67 14.12 -5.74 17.78
N GLN A 68 13.27 -5.50 18.78
CA GLN A 68 13.65 -4.66 19.92
C GLN A 68 14.88 -5.26 20.63
N SER A 69 15.70 -4.41 21.24
CA SER A 69 16.86 -4.83 22.02
C SER A 69 16.46 -5.86 23.09
N GLY A 70 17.04 -7.05 23.04
CA GLY A 70 16.72 -8.15 23.95
C GLY A 70 15.81 -9.24 23.38
N HIS A 71 15.21 -9.05 22.20
CA HIS A 71 14.51 -10.14 21.52
C HIS A 71 15.49 -11.22 21.04
N LYS A 72 15.32 -12.44 21.55
CA LYS A 72 15.98 -13.62 20.99
C LYS A 72 15.34 -13.93 19.64
N GLY A 73 16.10 -13.81 18.56
CA GLY A 73 15.66 -14.25 17.25
C GLY A 73 15.34 -15.75 17.26
N LYS A 74 14.24 -16.14 16.62
CA LYS A 74 13.94 -17.53 16.29
C LYS A 74 14.02 -17.66 14.77
N THR A 75 15.24 -17.70 14.26
CA THR A 75 15.46 -18.00 12.84
C THR A 75 15.07 -19.45 12.60
N LEU A 76 14.43 -19.74 11.47
CA LEU A 76 14.11 -21.11 11.07
C LEU A 76 15.42 -21.85 10.79
N GLU A 77 15.76 -22.82 11.65
CA GLU A 77 16.96 -23.63 11.49
C GLU A 77 16.74 -24.75 10.48
N MET A 78 17.80 -25.11 9.75
CA MET A 78 17.74 -26.28 8.88
C MET A 78 17.61 -27.56 9.70
N VAL A 79 16.71 -28.44 9.28
CA VAL A 79 16.57 -29.77 9.86
C VAL A 79 17.67 -30.72 9.36
N ALA A 80 17.95 -31.76 10.15
CA ALA A 80 18.85 -32.83 9.75
C ALA A 80 18.35 -33.53 8.46
N PRO A 81 19.25 -34.07 7.60
CA PRO A 81 18.84 -34.77 6.38
C PRO A 81 17.84 -35.92 6.62
N SER A 82 17.97 -36.63 7.74
CA SER A 82 17.08 -37.74 8.12
C SER A 82 15.66 -37.30 8.46
N ALA A 83 15.44 -36.01 8.78
CA ALA A 83 14.16 -35.46 9.15
C ALA A 83 13.43 -34.76 7.99
N ALA A 84 14.05 -34.69 6.80
CA ALA A 84 13.41 -34.10 5.63
C ALA A 84 12.51 -35.13 4.94
N ASP A 85 11.27 -34.74 4.61
CA ASP A 85 10.29 -35.62 3.98
C ASP A 85 10.70 -36.07 2.56
N ARG A 86 11.44 -35.22 1.84
CA ARG A 86 11.89 -35.50 0.47
C ARG A 86 13.26 -34.87 0.20
N HIS A 87 14.10 -35.61 -0.52
CA HIS A 87 15.36 -35.14 -1.08
C HIS A 87 15.26 -35.01 -2.59
N ILE A 88 15.57 -33.83 -3.12
CA ILE A 88 15.59 -33.56 -4.56
C ILE A 88 17.04 -33.23 -4.92
N VAL A 89 17.62 -34.02 -5.82
CA VAL A 89 18.97 -33.78 -6.35
C VAL A 89 18.83 -33.00 -7.65
N HIS A 90 19.51 -31.85 -7.73
CA HIS A 90 19.65 -31.08 -8.97
C HIS A 90 20.98 -31.47 -9.61
N PRO A 91 20.99 -32.30 -10.69
CA PRO A 91 22.22 -32.71 -11.34
C PRO A 91 22.89 -31.53 -12.04
N VAL A 92 24.19 -31.68 -12.33
CA VAL A 92 24.92 -30.73 -13.18
C VAL A 92 24.25 -30.73 -14.55
N ALA A 93 23.92 -29.54 -15.06
CA ALA A 93 23.20 -29.41 -16.33
C ALA A 93 24.06 -29.87 -17.52
N GLU A 94 25.33 -29.46 -17.53
CA GLU A 94 26.30 -29.84 -18.56
C GLU A 94 27.11 -31.05 -18.09
N GLN A 95 26.88 -32.19 -18.73
CA GLN A 95 27.55 -33.45 -18.42
C GLN A 95 28.92 -33.59 -19.10
N THR A 96 29.39 -32.53 -19.74
CA THR A 96 30.73 -32.48 -20.34
C THR A 96 31.44 -31.27 -19.73
N CYS A 97 32.57 -31.53 -19.10
CA CYS A 97 33.43 -30.48 -18.59
C CYS A 97 34.00 -29.65 -19.75
N SER A 98 34.40 -28.40 -19.49
CA SER A 98 35.07 -27.54 -20.47
C SER A 98 36.37 -28.14 -21.03
N CYS A 99 36.97 -29.12 -20.37
CA CYS A 99 38.12 -29.88 -20.88
C CYS A 99 37.76 -31.05 -21.81
N GLY A 100 36.46 -31.30 -22.06
CA GLY A 100 35.95 -32.37 -22.92
C GLY A 100 35.68 -33.70 -22.20
N GLN A 101 35.98 -33.81 -20.91
CA GLN A 101 35.73 -35.03 -20.13
C GLN A 101 34.25 -35.15 -19.74
N SER A 102 33.68 -36.35 -19.85
CA SER A 102 32.31 -36.64 -19.40
C SER A 102 32.21 -36.72 -17.87
N LEU A 103 31.17 -36.08 -17.33
CA LEU A 103 30.78 -36.11 -15.92
C LEU A 103 29.71 -37.16 -15.62
N GLU A 104 29.14 -37.80 -16.64
CA GLU A 104 27.99 -38.71 -16.49
C GLU A 104 28.29 -39.93 -15.61
N SER A 105 29.50 -40.48 -15.75
CA SER A 105 29.98 -41.61 -14.95
C SER A 105 30.83 -41.19 -13.74
N THR A 106 30.92 -39.89 -13.46
CA THR A 106 31.73 -39.38 -12.35
C THR A 106 30.99 -39.54 -11.04
N VAL A 107 31.68 -40.05 -10.01
CA VAL A 107 31.11 -40.18 -8.67
C VAL A 107 30.85 -38.79 -8.10
N PRO A 108 29.63 -38.49 -7.61
CA PRO A 108 29.33 -37.21 -6.98
C PRO A 108 30.24 -36.92 -5.78
N SER A 109 30.60 -35.65 -5.58
CA SER A 109 31.38 -35.22 -4.41
C SER A 109 30.64 -35.49 -3.10
N ILE A 110 31.40 -35.72 -2.03
CA ILE A 110 30.89 -35.80 -0.65
C ILE A 110 30.35 -34.44 -0.18
N SER A 111 30.87 -33.34 -0.73
CA SER A 111 30.42 -31.98 -0.39
C SER A 111 29.14 -31.62 -1.15
N LEU A 112 28.04 -31.45 -0.41
CA LEU A 112 26.74 -31.07 -0.94
C LEU A 112 26.37 -29.67 -0.43
N GLU A 113 26.05 -28.75 -1.35
CA GLU A 113 25.32 -27.54 -0.98
C GLU A 113 23.86 -27.88 -0.73
N ARG A 114 23.30 -27.39 0.38
CA ARG A 114 21.95 -27.73 0.83
C ARG A 114 21.10 -26.48 1.01
N ARG A 115 19.84 -26.57 0.57
CA ARG A 115 18.77 -25.61 0.86
C ARG A 115 17.52 -26.38 1.23
N GLN A 116 16.74 -25.86 2.17
CA GLN A 116 15.48 -26.45 2.59
C GLN A 116 14.34 -25.48 2.34
N VAL A 117 13.28 -26.01 1.74
CA VAL A 117 12.02 -25.28 1.55
C VAL A 117 11.03 -25.88 2.54
N PHE A 118 10.51 -25.06 3.44
CA PHE A 118 9.48 -25.43 4.39
C PHE A 118 8.14 -24.96 3.85
N ASP A 119 7.38 -25.89 3.29
CA ASP A 119 6.05 -25.61 2.75
C ASP A 119 5.05 -26.63 3.29
N LEU A 120 3.79 -26.23 3.34
CA LEU A 120 2.72 -27.14 3.74
C LEU A 120 2.24 -27.91 2.50
N PRO A 121 2.08 -29.25 2.59
CA PRO A 121 1.44 -29.97 1.50
C PRO A 121 0.02 -29.42 1.29
N PRO A 122 -0.53 -29.49 0.06
CA PRO A 122 -1.89 -29.07 -0.21
C PRO A 122 -2.86 -29.72 0.78
N LYS A 123 -3.53 -28.91 1.61
CA LYS A 123 -4.57 -29.40 2.49
C LYS A 123 -5.83 -29.62 1.66
N LEU A 124 -6.26 -30.87 1.53
CA LEU A 124 -7.54 -31.17 0.91
C LEU A 124 -8.68 -30.70 1.83
N LEU A 125 -9.77 -30.21 1.23
CA LEU A 125 -10.96 -29.83 1.98
C LEU A 125 -11.60 -31.09 2.57
N GLN A 126 -11.71 -31.13 3.89
CA GLN A 126 -12.53 -32.13 4.57
C GLN A 126 -13.97 -31.64 4.57
N ILE A 127 -14.89 -32.41 3.99
CA ILE A 127 -16.32 -32.11 3.96
C ILE A 127 -17.01 -33.03 4.95
N GLU A 128 -17.68 -32.46 5.95
CA GLU A 128 -18.54 -33.17 6.88
C GLU A 128 -20.00 -32.85 6.54
N GLU A 129 -20.78 -33.87 6.18
CA GLU A 129 -22.20 -33.73 5.87
C GLU A 129 -23.03 -34.15 7.09
N HIS A 130 -23.72 -33.20 7.71
CA HIS A 130 -24.69 -33.49 8.76
C HIS A 130 -26.07 -33.74 8.14
N ARG A 131 -26.66 -34.90 8.44
CA ARG A 131 -28.01 -35.26 8.00
C ARG A 131 -28.96 -35.30 9.19
N LEU A 132 -30.16 -34.76 9.00
CA LEU A 132 -31.24 -34.92 9.96
C LEU A 132 -32.00 -36.22 9.67
N GLU A 133 -32.30 -36.98 10.71
CA GLU A 133 -33.22 -38.10 10.60
C GLU A 133 -34.66 -37.57 10.53
N VAL A 134 -35.48 -38.14 9.64
CA VAL A 134 -36.91 -37.84 9.52
C VAL A 134 -37.69 -39.14 9.65
N LYS A 135 -38.63 -39.19 10.59
CA LYS A 135 -39.50 -40.35 10.85
C LYS A 135 -40.96 -39.93 10.87
N HIS A 136 -41.83 -40.82 10.42
CA HIS A 136 -43.28 -40.64 10.52
C HIS A 136 -43.80 -41.56 11.63
N CYS A 137 -44.64 -41.02 12.51
CA CYS A 137 -45.29 -41.82 13.54
C CYS A 137 -46.26 -42.82 12.88
N PRO A 138 -46.15 -44.13 13.14
CA PRO A 138 -47.04 -45.11 12.52
C PRO A 138 -48.49 -45.05 13.05
N CYS A 139 -48.72 -44.35 14.17
CA CYS A 139 -50.03 -44.23 14.81
C CYS A 139 -50.83 -43.02 14.28
N CYS A 140 -50.22 -41.84 14.23
CA CYS A 140 -50.90 -40.59 13.83
C CYS A 140 -50.40 -40.00 12.50
N GLY A 141 -49.33 -40.55 11.90
CA GLY A 141 -48.72 -40.05 10.67
C GLY A 141 -47.85 -38.80 10.84
N GLU A 142 -47.75 -38.24 12.05
CA GLU A 142 -47.00 -37.01 12.30
C GLU A 142 -45.51 -37.18 12.01
N GLN A 143 -44.92 -36.15 11.39
CA GLN A 143 -43.51 -36.15 11.01
C GLN A 143 -42.65 -35.59 12.14
N HIS A 144 -41.63 -36.35 12.55
CA HIS A 144 -40.60 -35.93 13.48
C HIS A 144 -39.26 -35.81 12.76
N THR A 145 -38.65 -34.64 12.86
CA THR A 145 -37.34 -34.33 12.27
C THR A 145 -36.34 -34.09 13.40
N GLY A 146 -35.14 -34.64 13.31
CA GLY A 146 -34.03 -34.30 14.21
C GLY A 146 -33.62 -32.83 14.09
N SER A 147 -32.70 -32.38 14.95
CA SER A 147 -32.16 -31.01 14.92
C SER A 147 -30.64 -31.01 14.73
N PHE A 148 -30.13 -29.98 14.07
CA PHE A 148 -28.70 -29.72 14.07
C PHE A 148 -28.25 -29.16 15.43
N PRO A 149 -26.99 -29.40 15.84
CA PRO A 149 -26.40 -28.75 17.00
C PRO A 149 -26.25 -27.23 16.84
#